data_AF-A0A534BDG1-F1
#
_entry.id   AF-A0A534BDG1-F1
#
_cell.length_a   1.000
_cell.length_b   1.000
_cell.length_c   1.000
_cell.angle_alpha   90.00
_cell.angle_beta   90.00
_cell.angle_gamma   90.00
#
_symmetry.space_group_name_H-M   'P 1'
#
loop_
_entity.id
_entity.type
_entity.pdbx_description
1 polymer ?
#
loop_
_entity_poly.entity_id
_entity_poly.type
_entity_poly.pdbx_seq_one_letter_code
_entity_poly.pdbx_strand_id
1 'polypeptide(L)' 'MTKDAPAPRLIAENRKARFDYFIEERYEAGLALQGWEVKAMRAGRAQLQEAYVYL' A
#
# COMPACT_ATOMS: atom_id res chain seq x y z
N MET A 1 -16.86 27.20 -6.13
CA MET A 1 -17.16 25.78 -6.40
C MET A 1 -15.93 25.00 -5.99
N THR A 2 -16.02 24.34 -4.84
CA THR A 2 -14.94 23.70 -4.08
C THR A 2 -14.24 22.64 -4.90
N LYS A 3 -12.91 22.75 -5.01
CA LYS A 3 -12.01 21.81 -5.67
C LYS A 3 -12.13 20.45 -5.00
N ASP A 4 -12.71 19.47 -5.70
CA ASP A 4 -12.79 18.09 -5.24
C ASP A 4 -11.40 17.62 -4.81
N ALA A 5 -11.26 17.30 -3.52
CA ALA A 5 -10.04 16.68 -3.02
C ALA A 5 -9.84 15.37 -3.78
N PRO A 6 -8.63 15.09 -4.31
CA PRO A 6 -8.39 13.84 -5.01
C PRO A 6 -8.65 12.69 -4.03
N ALA A 7 -9.62 11.84 -4.36
CA ALA A 7 -9.89 10.63 -3.60
C ALA A 7 -8.58 9.83 -3.42
N PRO A 8 -8.36 9.19 -2.26
CA PRO A 8 -7.16 8.40 -2.03
C PRO A 8 -7.10 7.28 -3.09
N ARG A 9 -6.18 7.44 -4.04
CA ARG A 9 -5.93 6.43 -5.07
C ARG A 9 -5.16 5.30 -4.40
N LEU A 10 -5.78 4.12 -4.33
CA LEU A 10 -5.12 2.89 -3.90
C LEU A 10 -3.88 2.67 -4.78
N ILE A 11 -2.69 2.76 -4.18
CA ILE A 11 -1.41 2.66 -4.89
C ILE A 11 -1.06 1.20 -5.14
N ALA A 12 -1.13 0.39 -4.10
CA ALA A 12 -0.75 -1.02 -4.11
C ALA A 12 -1.63 -1.77 -3.13
N GLU A 13 -1.99 -3.00 -3.49
CA GLU A 13 -2.78 -3.90 -2.66
C GLU A 13 -2.28 -5.32 -2.88
N ASN A 14 -1.90 -6.01 -1.80
CA ASN A 14 -1.57 -7.42 -1.88
C ASN A 14 -2.86 -8.26 -1.87
N ARG A 15 -3.42 -8.49 -3.05
CA ARG A 15 -4.62 -9.35 -3.19
C ARG A 15 -4.34 -10.78 -2.75
N LYS A 16 -3.14 -11.31 -3.01
CA LYS A 16 -2.72 -12.67 -2.65
C LYS A 16 -2.81 -12.91 -1.14
N ALA A 17 -2.47 -11.92 -0.32
CA ALA A 17 -2.60 -12.02 1.14
C ALA A 17 -4.02 -12.32 1.62
N ARG A 18 -5.06 -11.88 0.88
CA ARG A 18 -6.47 -12.17 1.21
C ARG A 18 -6.95 -13.53 0.73
N PHE A 19 -6.24 -14.15 -0.22
CA PHE A 19 -6.56 -15.49 -0.70
C PHE A 19 -5.83 -16.56 0.12
N ASP A 20 -4.57 -16.31 0.46
CA ASP A 20 -3.70 -17.30 1.10
C ASP A 20 -3.87 -17.34 2.63
N TYR A 21 -4.32 -16.24 3.24
CA TYR A 21 -4.42 -16.10 4.70
C TYR A 21 -5.78 -15.58 5.14
N PHE A 22 -6.19 -16.00 6.34
CA PHE A 22 -7.30 -15.39 7.06
C PHE A 22 -6.78 -14.20 7.89
N ILE A 23 -7.31 -13.01 7.64
CA ILE A 23 -6.90 -11.79 8.32
C ILE A 23 -7.79 -11.60 9.55
N GLU A 24 -7.24 -11.85 10.73
CA GLU A 24 -7.96 -11.67 12.02
C GLU A 24 -8.05 -10.19 12.41
N GLU A 25 -6.95 -9.45 12.29
CA GLU A 25 -6.86 -8.05 12.69
C GLU A 25 -6.11 -7.22 11.65
N ARG A 26 -6.42 -5.92 11.57
CA ARG A 26 -5.75 -4.97 10.67
C ARG A 26 -5.07 -3.89 11.47
N TYR A 27 -3.79 -3.71 11.20
CA TYR A 27 -2.97 -2.66 11.80
C TYR A 27 -2.63 -1.60 10.76
N GLU A 28 -2.62 -0.34 11.19
CA GLU A 28 -2.14 0.78 10.37
C GLU A 28 -0.68 1.07 10.73
N ALA A 29 0.18 1.13 9.71
CA ALA A 29 1.59 1.44 9.87
C ALA A 29 2.04 2.46 8.82
N GLY A 30 3.05 3.26 9.17
CA GLY A 30 3.68 4.22 8.27
C GLY A 30 5.09 3.75 7.89
N LEU A 31 5.40 3.76 6.60
CA LEU A 31 6.75 3.50 6.07
C LEU A 31 7.36 4.81 5.56
N ALA A 32 8.54 5.16 6.06
CA ALA A 32 9.29 6.30 5.55
C ALA A 32 9.99 5.92 4.22
N LEU A 33 9.54 6.50 3.12
CA LEU A 33 10.07 6.24 1.77
C LEU A 33 10.93 7.40 1.28
N GLN A 34 11.90 7.07 0.43
CA GLN A 34 12.70 8.01 -0.33
C GLN A 34 11.94 8.51 -1.57
N GLY A 35 12.31 9.70 -2.06
CA GLY A 35 11.57 10.36 -3.14
C GLY A 35 11.42 9.54 -4.43
N TRP A 36 12.42 8.71 -4.76
CA TRP A 36 12.38 7.84 -5.93
C TRP A 36 11.41 6.65 -5.74
N GLU A 37 11.27 6.13 -4.53
CA GLU A 37 10.33 5.05 -4.19
C GLU A 37 8.89 5.55 -4.31
N VAL A 38 8.63 6.77 -3.84
CA VAL A 38 7.33 7.43 -4.01
C VAL A 38 6.96 7.56 -5.49
N LYS A 39 7.94 7.88 -6.36
CA LYS A 39 7.71 7.97 -7.80
C LYS A 39 7.37 6.61 -8.42
N ALA A 40 8.08 5.55 -8.03
CA ALA A 40 7.82 4.19 -8.51
C ALA A 40 6.45 3.66 -8.05
N MET A 41 6.11 3.89 -6.78
CA MET A 41 4.81 3.58 -6.17
C MET A 41 3.67 4.26 -6.93
N ARG A 42 3.76 5.57 -7.19
CA ARG A 42 2.75 6.31 -7.97
C ARG A 42 2.61 5.85 -9.41
N ALA A 43 3.65 5.23 -9.98
CA ALA A 43 3.60 4.62 -11.31
C ALA A 43 3.00 3.18 -11.31
N GLY A 44 2.51 2.70 -10.16
CA GLY A 44 1.92 1.37 -10.01
C GLY A 44 2.95 0.23 -9.97
N ARG A 45 4.23 0.55 -9.77
CA ARG A 45 5.33 -0.44 -9.75
C ARG A 45 5.67 -0.85 -8.32
N ALA A 46 4.69 -1.36 -7.60
CA ALA A 46 4.86 -1.82 -6.23
C ALA A 46 4.40 -3.27 -6.09
N GLN A 47 5.25 -4.12 -5.51
CA GLN A 47 4.98 -5.54 -5.29
C GLN A 47 5.24 -5.88 -3.83
N LEU A 48 4.20 -6.40 -3.16
CA LEU A 48 4.20 -6.75 -1.73
C LEU A 48 4.16 -8.27 -1.54
N GLN A 49 4.61 -9.04 -2.53
CA GLN A 49 4.63 -10.49 -2.46
C GLN A 49 5.76 -10.96 -1.55
N GLU A 50 5.51 -12.00 -0.75
CA GLU A 50 6.50 -12.60 0.16
C GLU A 50 7.09 -11.62 1.20
N ALA A 51 6.38 -10.52 1.47
CA ALA A 51 6.75 -9.56 2.50
C ALA A 51 6.24 -10.00 3.88
N TYR A 52 7.02 -9.72 4.93
CA TYR A 52 6.64 -9.91 6.33
C TYR A 52 6.94 -8.64 7.12
N VAL A 53 6.26 -8.47 8.24
CA VAL A 53 6.48 -7.38 9.20
C VAL A 53 6.96 -8.01 10.50
N TYR A 54 7.98 -7.42 11.11
CA TYR A 54 8.49 -7.79 12.44
C TYR A 54 8.29 -6.60 13.39
N LEU A 55 7.99 -6.89 14.66
CA LEU A 55 7.73 -5.90 15.71
C LEU A 55 8.94 -5.74 16.63
#